data_AF-A0A522KY42-F1
#
_entry.id   AF-A0A522KY42-F1
#
_cell.length_a   1.000
_cell.length_b   1.000
_cell.length_c   1.000
_cell.angle_alpha   90.00
_cell.angle_beta   90.00
_cell.angle_gamma   90.00
#
_symmetry.space_group_name_H-M   'P 1'
#
loop_
_entity.id
_entity.type
_entity.pdbx_description
1 polymer ?
#
loop_
_entity_poly.entity_id
_entity_poly.type
_entity_poly.pdbx_seq_one_letter_code
_entity_poly.pdbx_strand_id
1 'polypeptide(L)'
;MRWPFFNHIRLLRYAGFFTYLSVGTPLITNWATERLNQLQRPNFSLLLWTLCYLIFGLMYWMLTSNLGSRRYPVLKLLGLTLMTAAAVAVGWYSHSGLSAMLMVVASLVLPWLLPFWLAVSWLVLQHLSLVAVFATFPEYDHSVALGFLQASIYLGISVLVF
;
A
#
# COMPACT_ATOMS: atom_id res chain seq x y z
N MET A 1 -10.07 36.61 1.90
CA MET A 1 -9.57 35.72 0.83
C MET A 1 -9.78 34.27 1.25
N ARG A 2 -10.84 33.59 0.77
CA ARG A 2 -11.01 32.15 0.96
C ARG A 2 -10.24 31.46 -0.14
N TRP A 3 -9.09 30.87 0.17
CA TRP A 3 -8.25 30.18 -0.81
C TRP A 3 -8.98 28.89 -1.26
N PRO A 4 -9.53 28.82 -2.48
CA PRO A 4 -10.31 27.67 -2.95
C PRO A 4 -9.43 26.43 -3.23
N PHE A 5 -8.12 26.52 -2.98
CA PHE A 5 -7.14 25.48 -3.26
C PHE A 5 -6.90 24.50 -2.11
N PHE A 6 -7.32 24.82 -0.89
CA PHE A 6 -7.20 23.91 0.27
C PHE A 6 -8.45 23.05 0.43
N ASN A 7 -8.70 22.19 -0.55
CA ASN A 7 -9.60 21.06 -0.33
C ASN A 7 -8.79 19.96 0.38
N HIS A 8 -9.10 19.70 1.65
CA HIS A 8 -8.51 18.63 2.47
C HIS A 8 -8.37 17.29 1.72
N ILE A 9 -9.34 16.95 0.87
CA ILE A 9 -9.33 15.76 0.00
C ILE A 9 -8.17 15.78 -1.01
N ARG A 10 -7.91 16.94 -1.62
CA ARG A 10 -6.84 17.11 -2.61
C ARG A 10 -5.47 17.07 -1.94
N LEU A 11 -5.35 17.64 -0.75
CA LEU A 11 -4.12 17.59 0.04
C LEU A 11 -3.77 16.15 0.45
N LEU A 12 -4.78 15.39 0.89
CA LEU A 12 -4.63 13.98 1.25
C LEU A 12 -4.20 13.11 0.05
N ARG A 13 -4.78 13.37 -1.12
CA ARG A 13 -4.35 12.72 -2.37
C ARG A 13 -2.88 13.00 -2.68
N TYR A 14 -2.44 14.26 -2.56
CA TYR A 14 -1.04 14.60 -2.80
C TYR A 14 -0.10 14.01 -1.76
N ALA A 15 -0.51 13.95 -0.49
CA ALA A 15 0.24 13.27 0.55
C ALA A 15 0.42 11.79 0.23
N GLY A 16 -0.63 11.08 -0.18
CA GLY A 16 -0.52 9.68 -0.57
C GLY A 16 0.33 9.45 -1.83
N PHE A 17 0.25 10.33 -2.84
CA PHE A 17 1.16 10.28 -4.00
C PHE A 17 2.61 10.52 -3.62
N PHE A 18 2.87 11.48 -2.74
CA PHE A 18 4.20 11.81 -2.26
C PHE A 18 4.80 10.63 -1.46
N THR A 19 4.01 10.02 -0.58
CA THR A 19 4.43 8.82 0.15
C THR A 19 4.67 7.65 -0.79
N TYR A 20 3.79 7.43 -1.77
CA TYR A 20 4.00 6.41 -2.81
C TYR A 20 5.33 6.62 -3.53
N LEU A 21 5.62 7.82 -4.04
CA LEU A 21 6.89 8.13 -4.73
C LEU A 21 8.10 7.94 -3.82
N SER A 22 8.02 8.38 -2.56
CA SER A 22 9.10 8.22 -1.58
C SER A 22 9.40 6.74 -1.30
N VAL A 23 8.35 5.93 -1.21
CA VAL A 23 8.43 4.47 -1.07
C VAL A 23 9.00 3.81 -2.34
N GLY A 24 8.91 4.46 -3.50
CA GLY A 24 9.52 3.97 -4.75
C GLY A 24 11.03 4.18 -4.85
N THR A 25 11.63 5.05 -4.03
CA THR A 25 13.07 5.34 -4.02
C THR A 25 13.97 4.10 -4.02
N PRO A 26 13.75 3.06 -3.18
CA PRO A 26 14.55 1.84 -3.19
C PRO A 26 14.51 1.07 -4.52
N LEU A 27 13.49 1.23 -5.37
CA LEU A 27 13.46 0.60 -6.70
C LEU A 27 14.42 1.25 -7.70
N ILE A 28 14.74 2.53 -7.49
CA ILE A 28 15.59 3.33 -8.39
C ILE A 28 17.06 3.21 -7.97
N THR A 29 17.32 2.84 -6.72
CA THR A 29 18.67 2.66 -6.20
C THR A 29 19.16 1.22 -6.37
N ASN A 30 20.48 1.02 -6.28
CA ASN A 30 21.11 -0.30 -6.35
C ASN A 30 20.65 -1.27 -5.25
N TRP A 31 19.95 -0.77 -4.23
CA TRP A 31 19.38 -1.56 -3.14
C TRP A 31 18.43 -2.65 -3.64
N ALA A 32 17.56 -2.32 -4.60
CA ALA A 32 16.64 -3.27 -5.22
C ALA A 32 17.39 -4.40 -5.94
N THR A 33 18.40 -4.04 -6.74
CA THR A 33 19.19 -5.01 -7.51
C THR A 33 20.04 -5.90 -6.61
N GLU A 34 20.57 -5.37 -5.51
CA GLU A 34 21.41 -6.13 -4.56
C GLU A 34 20.59 -7.15 -3.76
N ARG A 35 19.39 -6.76 -3.30
CA ARG A 35 18.42 -7.67 -2.67
C ARG A 35 17.93 -8.76 -3.63
N LEU A 36 17.64 -8.42 -4.89
CA LEU A 36 17.17 -9.40 -5.87
C LEU A 36 18.27 -10.31 -6.41
N ASN A 37 19.54 -9.87 -6.43
CA ASN A 37 20.67 -10.72 -6.80
C ASN A 37 20.90 -11.88 -5.80
N GLN A 38 20.36 -11.78 -4.58
CA GLN A 38 20.34 -12.91 -3.65
C GLN A 38 19.29 -13.97 -4.03
N LEU A 39 18.34 -13.65 -4.91
CA LEU A 39 17.37 -14.59 -5.47
C LEU A 39 17.85 -15.13 -6.82
N GLN A 40 17.60 -16.42 -7.07
CA GLN A 40 18.11 -17.23 -8.18
C GLN A 40 17.75 -16.72 -9.61
N ARG A 41 16.92 -15.68 -9.75
CA ARG A 41 16.45 -15.06 -11.03
C ARG A 41 16.19 -13.54 -10.88
N PRO A 42 17.22 -12.68 -10.88
CA PRO A 42 17.08 -11.25 -10.54
C PRO A 42 16.24 -10.44 -11.54
N ASN A 43 16.43 -10.63 -12.85
CA ASN A 43 15.80 -9.77 -13.86
C ASN A 43 14.27 -9.94 -13.96
N PHE A 44 13.76 -11.17 -13.83
CA PHE A 44 12.32 -11.44 -13.96
C PHE A 44 11.55 -10.97 -12.71
N SER A 45 12.09 -11.22 -11.52
CA SER A 45 11.50 -10.75 -10.27
C SER A 45 11.49 -9.23 -10.17
N LEU A 46 12.51 -8.54 -10.72
CA LEU A 46 12.57 -7.07 -10.72
C LEU A 46 11.50 -6.48 -11.65
N LEU A 47 11.30 -7.10 -12.82
CA LEU A 47 10.26 -6.71 -13.75
C LEU A 47 8.87 -6.94 -13.16
N LEU A 48 8.63 -8.06 -12.48
CA LEU A 48 7.34 -8.30 -11.81
C LEU A 48 7.10 -7.34 -10.65
N TRP A 49 8.13 -7.06 -9.85
CA TRP A 49 8.04 -6.12 -8.74
C TRP A 49 7.72 -4.69 -9.22
N THR A 50 8.44 -4.21 -10.23
CA THR A 50 8.18 -2.89 -10.84
C THR A 50 6.79 -2.83 -11.47
N LEU A 51 6.34 -3.89 -12.14
CA LEU A 51 5.01 -3.97 -12.75
C LEU A 51 3.91 -3.91 -11.68
N CYS A 52 4.03 -4.67 -10.60
CA CYS A 52 3.08 -4.60 -9.46
C CYS A 52 3.05 -3.20 -8.83
N TYR A 53 4.23 -2.57 -8.67
CA TYR A 53 4.32 -1.22 -8.13
C TYR A 53 3.66 -0.17 -9.05
N LEU A 54 3.81 -0.28 -10.37
CA LEU A 54 3.15 0.57 -11.35
C LEU A 54 1.63 0.34 -11.39
N ILE A 55 1.17 -0.91 -11.33
CA ILE A 55 -0.26 -1.23 -11.23
C ILE A 55 -0.87 -0.58 -9.99
N PHE A 56 -0.18 -0.65 -8.84
CA PHE A 56 -0.63 -0.01 -7.62
C PHE A 56 -0.80 1.50 -7.81
N GLY A 57 0.20 2.18 -8.39
CA GLY A 57 0.15 3.62 -8.65
C GLY A 57 -0.96 4.02 -9.63
N LEU A 58 -1.16 3.25 -10.70
CA LEU A 58 -2.21 3.48 -11.68
C LEU A 58 -3.60 3.33 -11.06
N MET A 59 -3.80 2.27 -10.27
CA MET A 59 -5.06 2.04 -9.55
C MET A 59 -5.31 3.13 -8.51
N TYR A 60 -4.28 3.55 -7.77
CA TYR A 60 -4.36 4.68 -6.85
C TYR A 60 -4.78 5.96 -7.56
N TRP A 61 -4.18 6.27 -8.71
CA TRP A 61 -4.55 7.43 -9.52
C TRP A 61 -6.02 7.36 -9.98
N MET A 62 -6.45 6.21 -10.49
CA MET A 62 -7.83 6.02 -10.92
C MET A 62 -8.83 6.16 -9.78
N LEU A 63 -8.59 5.51 -8.63
CA LEU A 63 -9.45 5.60 -7.43
C LEU A 63 -9.52 7.02 -6.87
N THR A 64 -8.40 7.74 -6.89
CA THR A 64 -8.31 9.09 -6.33
C THR A 64 -8.77 10.20 -7.28
N SER A 65 -8.94 9.92 -8.58
CA SER A 65 -9.45 10.87 -9.58
C SER A 65 -10.88 11.33 -9.27
N ASN A 66 -11.70 10.47 -8.66
CA ASN A 66 -13.11 10.72 -8.33
C ASN A 66 -13.37 10.62 -6.81
N LEU A 67 -12.42 11.11 -6.01
CA LEU A 67 -12.54 11.28 -4.57
C LEU A 67 -13.67 12.30 -4.26
N GLY A 68 -14.82 11.80 -3.79
CA GLY A 68 -16.00 12.60 -3.45
C GLY A 68 -17.29 12.13 -4.12
N SER A 69 -17.21 11.38 -5.22
CA SER A 69 -18.40 10.78 -5.85
C SER A 69 -18.63 9.37 -5.29
N ARG A 70 -19.77 9.11 -4.65
CA ARG A 70 -20.16 7.75 -4.19
C ARG A 70 -20.65 6.84 -5.34
N ARG A 71 -20.52 7.28 -6.59
CA ARG A 71 -20.94 6.52 -7.76
C ARG A 71 -20.02 5.31 -7.97
N TYR A 72 -20.62 4.14 -8.21
CA TYR A 72 -19.95 2.85 -8.45
C TYR A 72 -19.08 2.28 -7.29
N PRO A 73 -19.68 1.93 -6.14
CA PRO A 73 -18.94 1.37 -5.01
C PRO A 73 -18.25 0.04 -5.34
N VAL A 74 -18.82 -0.77 -6.24
CA VAL A 74 -18.25 -2.06 -6.66
C VAL A 74 -16.93 -1.86 -7.41
N LEU A 75 -16.86 -0.88 -8.32
CA LEU A 75 -15.63 -0.55 -9.05
C LEU A 75 -14.53 -0.05 -8.10
N LYS A 76 -14.90 0.73 -7.08
CA LYS A 76 -13.98 1.17 -6.03
C LYS A 76 -13.45 0.00 -5.20
N LEU A 77 -14.33 -0.92 -4.83
CA LEU A 77 -13.95 -2.13 -4.10
C LEU A 77 -13.00 -3.00 -4.94
N LEU A 78 -13.30 -3.21 -6.22
CA LEU A 78 -12.43 -3.92 -7.15
C LEU A 78 -11.05 -3.27 -7.27
N GLY A 79 -10.97 -1.95 -7.48
CA GLY A 79 -9.69 -1.25 -7.54
C GLY A 79 -8.89 -1.35 -6.23
N LEU A 80 -9.58 -1.28 -5.09
CA LEU A 80 -8.98 -1.46 -3.77
C LEU A 80 -8.45 -2.90 -3.58
N THR A 81 -9.21 -3.92 -4.02
CA THR A 81 -8.76 -5.32 -3.99
C THR A 81 -7.50 -5.53 -4.83
N LEU A 82 -7.46 -4.90 -6.01
CA LEU A 82 -6.33 -5.00 -6.92
C LEU A 82 -5.10 -4.29 -6.35
N MET A 83 -5.28 -3.13 -5.71
CA MET A 83 -4.21 -2.45 -4.97
C MET A 83 -3.68 -3.29 -3.82
N THR A 84 -4.55 -3.92 -3.03
CA THR A 84 -4.10 -4.80 -1.95
C THR A 84 -3.36 -6.02 -2.47
N ALA A 85 -3.85 -6.65 -3.54
CA ALA A 85 -3.18 -7.79 -4.16
C ALA A 85 -1.79 -7.38 -4.70
N ALA A 86 -1.69 -6.21 -5.34
CA ALA A 86 -0.42 -5.67 -5.82
C ALA A 86 0.54 -5.38 -4.65
N ALA A 87 0.07 -4.79 -3.55
CA ALA A 87 0.89 -4.53 -2.37
C ALA A 87 1.39 -5.82 -1.69
N VAL A 88 0.53 -6.85 -1.61
CA VAL A 88 0.93 -8.18 -1.11
C VAL A 88 1.97 -8.80 -2.03
N ALA A 89 1.74 -8.78 -3.36
CA ALA A 89 2.70 -9.30 -4.33
C ALA A 89 4.06 -8.60 -4.20
N VAL A 90 4.08 -7.26 -4.08
CA VAL A 90 5.29 -6.49 -3.81
C VAL A 90 5.98 -6.97 -2.53
N GLY A 91 5.23 -7.26 -1.46
CA GLY A 91 5.77 -7.78 -0.21
C GLY A 91 6.45 -9.13 -0.34
N TRP A 92 5.84 -10.05 -1.10
CA TRP A 92 6.40 -11.38 -1.39
C TRP A 92 7.71 -11.30 -2.17
N TYR A 93 7.80 -10.43 -3.18
CA TYR A 93 9.03 -10.31 -3.98
C TYR A 93 10.12 -9.46 -3.31
N SER A 94 9.73 -8.44 -2.53
CA SER A 94 10.66 -7.48 -1.96
C SER A 94 11.26 -7.91 -0.61
N HIS A 95 10.61 -8.83 0.12
CA HIS A 95 10.98 -9.22 1.50
C HIS A 95 11.39 -8.00 2.34
N SER A 96 10.51 -6.99 2.36
CA SER A 96 10.77 -5.72 3.05
C SER A 96 9.48 -5.02 3.49
N GLY A 97 9.62 -3.99 4.31
CA GLY A 97 8.52 -3.12 4.77
C GLY A 97 7.84 -2.27 3.69
N LEU A 98 8.24 -2.41 2.42
CA LEU A 98 7.66 -1.71 1.27
C LEU A 98 6.15 -1.99 1.11
N SER A 99 5.74 -3.24 1.28
CA SER A 99 4.33 -3.63 1.22
C SER A 99 3.49 -2.92 2.28
N ALA A 100 4.02 -2.79 3.49
CA ALA A 100 3.33 -2.13 4.59
C ALA A 100 3.12 -0.64 4.31
N MET A 101 4.12 0.05 3.77
CA MET A 101 3.95 1.45 3.38
C MET A 101 2.94 1.61 2.24
N LEU A 102 2.89 0.70 1.25
CA LEU A 102 1.85 0.72 0.21
C LEU A 102 0.45 0.51 0.80
N MET A 103 0.30 -0.38 1.79
CA MET A 103 -0.97 -0.56 2.49
C MET A 103 -1.40 0.66 3.31
N VAL A 104 -0.45 1.37 3.93
CA VAL A 104 -0.72 2.67 4.56
C VAL A 104 -1.22 3.67 3.52
N VAL A 105 -0.58 3.75 2.34
CA VAL A 105 -1.02 4.63 1.25
C VAL A 105 -2.44 4.28 0.77
N ALA A 106 -2.75 2.99 0.67
CA ALA A 106 -4.11 2.55 0.35
C ALA A 106 -5.11 2.96 1.44
N SER A 107 -4.69 2.90 2.70
CA SER A 107 -5.51 3.24 3.86
C SER A 107 -5.85 4.73 3.95
N LEU A 108 -4.95 5.61 3.47
CA LEU A 108 -5.19 7.06 3.41
C LEU A 108 -6.48 7.45 2.67
N VAL A 109 -6.93 6.61 1.74
CA VAL A 109 -8.06 6.93 0.86
C VAL A 109 -9.35 6.23 1.31
N LEU A 110 -9.26 5.24 2.21
CA LEU A 110 -10.37 4.39 2.65
C LEU A 110 -11.60 5.17 3.16
N PRO A 111 -11.47 6.16 4.07
CA PRO A 111 -12.65 6.85 4.62
C PRO A 111 -13.45 7.64 3.57
N TRP A 112 -12.81 8.02 2.46
CA TRP A 112 -13.46 8.76 1.37
C TRP A 112 -14.00 7.85 0.27
N LEU A 113 -13.62 6.56 0.26
CA LEU A 113 -14.04 5.57 -0.74
C LEU A 113 -15.24 4.74 -0.27
N LEU A 114 -15.24 4.31 0.99
CA LEU A 114 -16.19 3.34 1.55
C LEU A 114 -16.95 3.92 2.74
N PRO A 115 -18.15 3.39 3.06
CA PRO A 115 -18.80 3.72 4.33
C PRO A 115 -17.95 3.21 5.50
N PHE A 116 -18.04 3.89 6.65
CA PHE A 116 -17.19 3.67 7.82
C PHE A 116 -16.95 2.19 8.16
N TRP A 117 -18.00 1.39 8.27
CA TRP A 117 -17.89 -0.03 8.60
C TRP A 117 -17.15 -0.88 7.56
N LEU A 118 -17.35 -0.59 6.26
CA LEU A 118 -16.60 -1.27 5.20
C LEU A 118 -15.13 -0.82 5.18
N ALA A 119 -14.88 0.45 5.45
CA ALA A 119 -13.53 0.98 5.49
C ALA A 119 -12.71 0.37 6.65
N VAL A 120 -13.31 0.24 7.85
CA VAL A 120 -12.69 -0.40 9.00
C VAL A 120 -12.44 -1.90 8.76
N SER A 121 -13.44 -2.63 8.25
CA SER A 121 -13.26 -4.06 7.94
C SER A 121 -12.17 -4.28 6.90
N TRP A 122 -12.08 -3.41 5.89
CA TRP A 122 -11.00 -3.48 4.90
C TRP A 122 -9.63 -3.17 5.49
N LEU A 123 -9.53 -2.16 6.37
CA LEU A 123 -8.29 -1.83 7.07
C LEU A 123 -7.79 -3.01 7.90
N VAL A 124 -8.68 -3.70 8.62
CA VAL A 124 -8.34 -4.90 9.39
C VAL A 124 -7.85 -6.01 8.45
N LEU A 125 -8.55 -6.24 7.33
CA LEU A 125 -8.18 -7.27 6.35
C LEU A 125 -6.81 -7.00 5.71
N GLN A 126 -6.50 -5.74 5.39
CA GLN A 126 -5.17 -5.31 4.93
C GLN A 126 -4.09 -5.61 5.96
N HIS A 127 -4.33 -5.30 7.23
CA HIS A 127 -3.35 -5.55 8.29
C HIS A 127 -3.14 -7.03 8.58
N LEU A 128 -4.20 -7.84 8.55
CA LEU A 128 -4.07 -9.30 8.65
C LEU A 128 -3.23 -9.87 7.49
N SER A 129 -3.41 -9.32 6.29
CA SER A 129 -2.59 -9.70 5.13
C SER A 129 -1.12 -9.31 5.32
N LEU A 130 -0.83 -8.16 5.95
CA LEU A 130 0.54 -7.76 6.29
C LEU A 130 1.18 -8.68 7.33
N VAL A 131 0.45 -9.11 8.35
CA VAL A 131 0.95 -10.07 9.34
C VAL A 131 1.40 -11.35 8.65
N ALA A 132 0.59 -11.86 7.71
CA ALA A 132 0.94 -13.03 6.92
C ALA A 132 2.19 -12.80 6.06
N VAL A 133 2.32 -11.64 5.41
CA VAL A 133 3.52 -11.28 4.63
C VAL A 133 4.75 -11.21 5.53
N PHE A 134 4.67 -10.54 6.69
CA PHE A 134 5.81 -10.44 7.61
C PHE A 134 6.20 -11.78 8.23
N ALA A 135 5.26 -12.68 8.48
CA ALA A 135 5.56 -14.03 8.95
C ALA A 135 6.36 -14.86 7.93
N THR A 136 6.36 -14.49 6.64
CA THR A 136 7.20 -15.14 5.62
C THR A 136 8.63 -14.58 5.54
N PHE A 137 8.97 -13.56 6.32
CA PHE A 137 10.31 -12.97 6.26
C PHE A 137 11.29 -13.81 7.09
N PRO A 138 12.43 -14.24 6.49
CA PRO A 138 13.46 -14.99 7.21
C PRO A 138 14.03 -14.22 8.41
N GLU A 139 14.03 -12.89 8.34
CA GLU A 139 14.55 -11.97 9.35
C GLU A 139 13.78 -12.03 10.69
N TYR A 140 12.54 -12.52 10.67
CA TYR A 140 11.69 -12.64 11.87
C TYR A 140 11.59 -14.07 12.41
N ASP A 141 12.42 -15.01 11.93
CA ASP A 141 12.36 -16.44 12.29
C ASP A 141 10.96 -17.06 12.11
N HIS A 142 10.17 -16.54 11.16
CA HIS A 142 8.77 -16.92 10.94
C HIS A 142 7.86 -16.71 12.17
N SER A 143 8.26 -15.82 13.09
CA SER A 143 7.50 -15.50 14.29
C SER A 143 6.32 -14.59 13.97
N VAL A 144 5.11 -15.15 14.09
CA VAL A 144 3.84 -14.43 13.91
C VAL A 144 3.72 -13.26 14.89
N ALA A 145 4.28 -13.37 16.10
CA ALA A 145 4.24 -12.32 17.11
C ALA A 145 5.02 -11.07 16.67
N LEU A 146 6.21 -11.24 16.09
CA LEU A 146 7.01 -10.13 15.57
C LEU A 146 6.34 -9.48 14.36
N GLY A 147 5.80 -10.30 13.46
CA GLY A 147 5.00 -9.82 12.32
C GLY A 147 3.77 -9.03 12.76
N PHE A 148 3.10 -9.45 13.84
CA PHE A 148 1.98 -8.73 14.43
C PHE A 148 2.39 -7.40 15.05
N LEU A 149 3.45 -7.37 15.85
CA LEU A 149 3.98 -6.13 16.42
C LEU A 149 4.37 -5.14 15.34
N GLN A 150 5.07 -5.61 14.29
CA GLN A 150 5.45 -4.77 13.17
C GLN A 150 4.22 -4.23 12.43
N ALA A 151 3.24 -5.08 12.12
CA ALA A 151 1.99 -4.65 11.48
C ALA A 151 1.19 -3.67 12.35
N SER A 152 1.24 -3.77 13.68
CA SER A 152 0.54 -2.88 14.59
C SER A 152 1.01 -1.43 14.50
N ILE A 153 2.30 -1.20 14.23
CA ILE A 153 2.88 0.13 14.05
C ILE A 153 2.26 0.80 12.81
N TYR A 154 2.18 0.06 11.70
CA TYR A 154 1.53 0.54 10.47
C TYR A 154 0.02 0.71 10.62
N LEU A 155 -0.62 -0.11 11.47
CA LEU A 155 -2.03 0.03 11.81
C LEU A 155 -2.28 1.35 12.53
N GLY A 156 -1.45 1.68 13.51
CA GLY A 156 -1.52 2.97 14.22
C GLY A 156 -1.47 4.15 13.24
N ILE A 157 -0.55 4.14 12.29
CA ILE A 157 -0.44 5.19 11.26
C ILE A 157 -1.69 5.22 10.36
N SER A 158 -2.20 4.05 9.96
CA SER A 158 -3.36 3.94 9.07
C SER A 158 -4.66 4.43 9.71
N VAL A 159 -4.81 4.27 11.04
CA VAL A 159 -6.01 4.67 11.78
C VAL A 159 -6.09 6.19 11.97
N LEU A 160 -4.96 6.92 12.00
CA LEU A 160 -4.94 8.40 12.12
C LEU A 160 -5.71 9.14 11.01
N VAL A 161 -6.03 8.42 9.94
CA VAL A 161 -6.73 8.92 8.77
C VAL A 161 -8.25 9.01 8.99
N PHE A 162 -8.79 8.21 9.91
CA PHE A 162 -10.21 8.12 10.25
C PHE A 162 -10.60 9.10 11.34
#